data_AF-A0A269PLG4-F1
#
_entry.id   AF-A0A269PLG4-F1
#
_cell.length_a   1.000
_cell.length_b   1.000
_cell.length_c   1.000
_cell.angle_alpha   90.00
_cell.angle_beta   90.00
_cell.angle_gamma   90.00
#
_symmetry.space_group_name_H-M   'P 1'
#
loop_
_entity.id
_entity.type
_entity.pdbx_description
1 polymer ?
#
loop_
_entity_poly.entity_id
_entity_poly.type
_entity_poly.pdbx_seq_one_letter_code
_entity_poly.pdbx_strand_id
1 'polypeptide(L)'
;MNLNKRKYVVNSVSVILLSSLFLGCGGNSIKTTATDTTQTPTTGTTPTTNPNVNNLGISDIPDKLIKIYTTALKFDRYTKIDTPNGGSIHIIAQTEIMDNQIVRARGILQHYLTNLPGSLYGKDKSEVANKMADNGAILLLLNGVDDGTNAGAELGGQPLYYGEMQVEGHRWYINQNYEHRDASFEEILHLVHDYGIGVDQNSEFNGALPNFQAEIRAAQVNGLSNKLWAWPQDQARWIAELTAENSLSQEYLASVIDTYYGLWGAFNSQYGMWGMYIAKTRSDLAVKDPQAATLMDNQFFHSYLTYNARIDGSFEGDFSLKFNTSLSYTHHSQYLKDITLTGSKNSNVIVNSMDNDITGNSGENMIIFSGPSTHYDISNNDGVLIVQDLQDDRDATNTLRNIEKLKFTDSVINSSDF
;
A
#
# COMPACT_ATOMS: atom_id res chain seq x y z
N MET A 1 2.55 5.95 23.94
CA MET A 1 4.00 6.12 24.09
C MET A 1 4.56 6.10 22.68
N ASN A 2 4.74 7.28 22.08
CA ASN A 2 5.26 7.41 20.71
C ASN A 2 6.62 6.70 20.62
N LEU A 3 6.72 5.66 19.79
CA LEU A 3 7.98 5.25 19.18
C LEU A 3 8.36 6.30 18.12
N ASN A 4 8.57 7.54 18.58
CA ASN A 4 9.40 8.48 17.86
C ASN A 4 10.79 7.88 17.85
N LYS A 5 11.22 7.52 16.64
CA LYS A 5 12.58 7.22 16.22
C LYS A 5 13.61 7.85 17.16
N ARG A 6 14.34 7.02 17.91
CA ARG A 6 15.68 7.37 18.39
C ARG A 6 16.71 6.55 17.62
N LYS A 7 17.09 7.11 16.46
CA LYS A 7 18.36 6.92 15.71
C LYS A 7 18.59 5.47 15.20
N TYR A 8 18.84 5.19 13.93
CA TYR A 8 20.10 5.47 13.21
C TYR A 8 20.00 4.90 11.77
N VAL A 9 20.40 5.73 10.80
CA VAL A 9 21.03 5.42 9.49
C VAL A 9 21.04 3.95 9.06
N VAL A 10 20.24 3.60 8.05
CA VAL A 10 20.49 2.44 7.18
C VAL A 10 21.79 2.73 6.42
N ASN A 11 22.85 2.01 6.79
CA ASN A 11 24.16 2.14 6.16
C ASN A 11 24.13 1.45 4.78
N SER A 12 23.78 2.20 3.74
CA SER A 12 24.24 1.88 2.39
C SER A 12 25.76 1.98 2.40
N VAL A 13 26.44 0.89 2.01
CA VAL A 13 27.90 0.79 1.99
C VAL A 13 28.53 1.99 1.27
N SER A 14 29.19 2.85 2.03
CA SER A 14 30.27 3.74 1.56
C SER A 14 31.18 4.08 2.73
N VAL A 15 32.41 3.58 2.64
CA VAL A 15 33.53 3.84 3.55
C VAL A 15 33.91 5.32 3.50
N ILE A 16 34.07 5.98 4.66
CA ILE A 16 35.19 6.87 5.02
C ILE A 16 35.05 7.31 6.50
N LEU A 17 36.14 7.15 7.25
CA LEU A 17 36.33 7.62 8.63
C LEU A 17 36.22 9.16 8.74
N LEU A 18 35.69 9.67 9.86
CA LEU A 18 36.47 10.48 10.81
C LEU A 18 35.73 10.75 12.14
N SER A 19 36.55 11.00 13.16
CA SER A 19 36.34 10.92 14.61
C SER A 19 35.91 12.22 15.31
N SER A 20 35.54 12.07 16.60
CA SER A 20 35.60 13.04 17.74
C SER A 20 34.42 14.01 17.87
N LEU A 21 33.89 14.44 19.03
CA LEU A 21 34.30 14.45 20.46
C LEU A 21 33.05 14.71 21.36
N PHE A 22 33.21 14.48 22.67
CA PHE A 22 32.23 14.60 23.76
C PHE A 22 31.89 16.04 24.23
N LEU A 23 30.85 16.10 25.10
CA LEU A 23 30.45 17.13 26.11
C LEU A 23 29.21 17.96 25.69
N GLY A 24 28.18 18.16 26.52
CA GLY A 24 28.03 17.90 27.95
C GLY A 24 26.60 18.12 28.45
N CYS A 25 26.41 17.75 29.72
CA CYS A 25 25.17 17.83 30.49
C CYS A 25 24.71 19.28 30.76
N GLY A 26 23.40 19.45 30.92
CA GLY A 26 22.81 20.66 31.50
C GLY A 26 21.31 20.49 31.73
N GLY A 27 20.94 19.92 32.87
CA GLY A 27 19.56 19.92 33.34
C GLY A 27 19.22 21.24 34.03
N ASN A 28 17.95 21.66 33.97
CA ASN A 28 17.35 22.40 35.07
C ASN A 28 15.83 22.21 35.10
N SER A 29 15.38 21.73 36.26
CA SER A 29 14.01 21.55 36.71
C SER A 29 13.37 22.88 37.13
N ILE A 30 12.10 23.11 36.78
CA ILE A 30 11.25 24.12 37.44
C ILE A 30 9.92 23.46 37.84
N LYS A 31 9.62 23.55 39.14
CA LYS A 31 8.37 23.14 39.78
C LYS A 31 7.29 24.22 39.67
N THR A 32 6.11 23.77 39.26
CA THR A 32 4.73 24.17 39.64
C THR A 32 4.48 25.45 40.44
N THR A 33 3.50 26.23 39.95
CA THR A 33 2.48 26.86 40.80
C THR A 33 1.12 26.81 40.11
N ALA A 34 0.14 26.24 40.80
CA ALA A 34 -1.27 26.21 40.41
C ALA A 34 -1.97 27.47 40.93
N THR A 35 -2.80 28.08 40.10
CA THR A 35 -3.87 28.98 40.54
C THR A 35 -5.14 28.66 39.78
N ASP A 36 -6.14 28.31 40.57
CA ASP A 36 -7.50 27.95 40.25
C ASP A 36 -8.32 29.22 39.97
N THR A 37 -8.91 29.31 38.78
CA THR A 37 -10.04 30.21 38.52
C THR A 37 -11.02 29.52 37.57
N THR A 38 -12.11 29.04 38.15
CA THR A 38 -13.35 28.64 37.49
C THR A 38 -13.91 29.73 36.57
N GLN A 39 -13.95 29.45 35.26
CA GLN A 39 -14.87 30.09 34.32
C GLN A 39 -15.54 29.02 33.45
N THR A 40 -16.86 29.07 33.44
CA THR A 40 -17.80 28.23 32.70
C THR A 40 -17.53 28.29 31.19
N PRO A 41 -17.40 27.16 30.46
CA PRO A 41 -17.25 27.21 29.01
C PRO A 41 -18.61 27.45 28.34
N THR A 42 -18.79 28.62 27.76
CA THR A 42 -19.79 28.85 26.72
C THR A 42 -19.38 28.07 25.47
N THR A 43 -20.20 27.11 25.07
CA THR A 43 -20.09 26.36 23.82
C THR A 43 -20.27 27.29 22.63
N GLY A 44 -19.16 27.86 22.15
CA GLY A 44 -19.07 28.42 20.80
C GLY A 44 -18.85 27.28 19.83
N THR A 45 -19.91 26.83 19.15
CA THR A 45 -19.78 25.99 17.96
C THR A 45 -19.21 26.84 16.84
N THR A 46 -17.88 26.92 16.75
CA THR A 46 -17.21 27.32 15.52
C THR A 46 -17.66 26.36 14.43
N PRO A 47 -18.25 26.82 13.32
CA PRO A 47 -18.54 25.94 12.20
C PRO A 47 -17.20 25.43 11.68
N THR A 48 -16.87 24.17 11.94
CA THR A 48 -15.79 23.49 11.24
C THR A 48 -16.26 23.34 9.81
N THR A 49 -15.84 24.25 8.93
CA THR A 49 -16.01 24.07 7.50
C THR A 49 -15.09 22.94 7.09
N ASN A 50 -15.66 21.77 6.75
CA ASN A 50 -14.88 20.73 6.12
C ASN A 50 -14.30 21.28 4.80
N PRO A 51 -13.02 21.03 4.52
CA PRO A 51 -12.39 21.51 3.29
C PRO A 51 -13.06 20.91 2.06
N ASN A 52 -13.07 21.65 0.95
CA ASN A 52 -13.61 21.16 -0.31
C ASN A 52 -12.79 19.97 -0.81
N VAL A 53 -13.49 18.89 -1.19
CA VAL A 53 -12.88 17.64 -1.67
C VAL A 53 -12.94 17.62 -3.20
N ASN A 54 -11.80 17.37 -3.85
CA ASN A 54 -11.73 17.24 -5.31
C ASN A 54 -12.24 15.87 -5.80
N ASN A 55 -12.31 15.66 -7.12
CA ASN A 55 -12.79 14.40 -7.72
C ASN A 55 -11.91 13.17 -7.41
N LEU A 56 -10.71 13.36 -6.86
CA LEU A 56 -9.82 12.29 -6.39
C LEU A 56 -9.99 12.01 -4.89
N GLY A 57 -10.93 12.68 -4.19
CA GLY A 57 -11.10 12.55 -2.76
C GLY A 57 -9.99 13.21 -1.94
N ILE A 58 -9.27 14.16 -2.52
CA ILE A 58 -8.19 14.92 -1.87
C ILE A 58 -8.71 16.32 -1.54
N SER A 59 -8.37 16.83 -0.36
CA SER A 59 -8.74 18.16 0.11
C SER A 59 -7.57 18.86 0.79
N ASP A 60 -7.77 20.10 1.20
CA ASP A 60 -6.92 20.76 2.19
C ASP A 60 -6.99 20.02 3.54
N ILE A 61 -6.01 20.26 4.41
CA ILE A 61 -5.94 19.62 5.75
C ILE A 61 -6.97 20.26 6.70
N PRO A 62 -7.81 19.48 7.40
CA PRO A 62 -8.77 20.00 8.37
C PRO A 62 -8.14 20.86 9.48
N ASP A 63 -8.83 21.92 9.92
CA ASP A 63 -8.37 22.90 10.92
C ASP A 63 -7.80 22.32 12.22
N LYS A 64 -8.30 21.16 12.64
CA LYS A 64 -7.79 20.47 13.84
C LYS A 64 -6.43 19.82 13.60
N LEU A 65 -6.21 19.27 12.40
CA LEU A 65 -5.00 18.54 12.02
C LEU A 65 -3.89 19.50 11.57
N ILE A 66 -4.21 20.59 10.88
CA ILE A 66 -3.20 21.55 10.37
C ILE A 66 -2.38 22.21 11.49
N LYS A 67 -2.88 22.19 12.74
CA LYS A 67 -2.14 22.65 13.94
C LYS A 67 -0.94 21.76 14.29
N ILE A 68 -0.98 20.49 13.90
CA ILE A 68 0.08 19.51 14.09
C ILE A 68 0.87 19.35 12.78
N TYR A 69 0.16 19.13 11.68
CA TYR A 69 0.70 18.91 10.35
C TYR A 69 0.74 20.23 9.58
N THR A 70 1.66 21.10 9.98
CA THR A 70 1.69 22.50 9.51
C THR A 70 2.26 22.65 8.11
N THR A 71 1.91 23.76 7.44
CA THR A 71 2.54 24.18 6.17
C THR A 71 4.04 24.46 6.31
N ALA A 72 4.53 24.81 7.51
CA ALA A 72 5.96 24.97 7.78
C ALA A 72 6.71 23.62 7.69
N LEU A 73 6.02 22.51 7.99
CA LEU A 73 6.48 21.14 7.75
C LEU A 73 6.08 20.62 6.36
N LYS A 74 5.72 21.53 5.45
CA LYS A 74 5.33 21.24 4.05
C LYS A 74 4.09 20.35 3.88
N PHE A 75 3.25 20.16 4.90
CA PHE A 75 1.99 19.45 4.73
C PHE A 75 0.93 20.35 4.11
N ASP A 76 0.25 19.87 3.07
CA ASP A 76 -0.74 20.67 2.32
C ASP A 76 -2.00 19.91 1.90
N ARG A 77 -1.97 18.56 1.84
CA ARG A 77 -3.08 17.75 1.34
C ARG A 77 -3.51 16.68 2.31
N TYR A 78 -4.79 16.32 2.22
CA TYR A 78 -5.44 15.38 3.10
C TYR A 78 -6.36 14.44 2.32
N THR A 79 -6.39 13.18 2.74
CA THR A 79 -7.48 12.27 2.44
C THR A 79 -7.70 11.31 3.61
N LYS A 80 -8.69 10.43 3.51
CA LYS A 80 -9.02 9.47 4.58
C LYS A 80 -9.75 8.24 4.05
N ILE A 81 -9.86 7.25 4.93
CA ILE A 81 -10.89 6.22 4.86
C ILE A 81 -11.88 6.45 6.01
N ASP A 82 -13.16 6.50 5.69
CA ASP A 82 -14.23 6.49 6.68
C ASP A 82 -14.42 5.08 7.24
N THR A 83 -14.59 4.97 8.56
CA THR A 83 -14.74 3.68 9.24
C THR A 83 -16.20 3.43 9.64
N PRO A 84 -16.66 2.18 9.75
CA PRO A 84 -18.05 1.86 10.07
C PRO A 84 -18.59 2.47 11.37
N ASN A 85 -17.73 2.70 12.38
CA ASN A 85 -18.07 3.39 13.63
C ASN A 85 -18.18 4.93 13.50
N GLY A 86 -18.08 5.49 12.29
CA GLY A 86 -18.13 6.93 12.03
C GLY A 86 -16.80 7.66 12.26
N GLY A 87 -15.73 6.93 12.54
CA GLY A 87 -14.37 7.45 12.65
C GLY A 87 -13.69 7.67 11.30
N SER A 88 -12.39 7.94 11.33
CA SER A 88 -11.58 8.11 10.12
C SER A 88 -10.15 7.62 10.35
N ILE A 89 -9.58 6.98 9.33
CA ILE A 89 -8.15 6.71 9.24
C ILE A 89 -7.55 7.80 8.35
N HIS A 90 -6.65 8.61 8.91
CA HIS A 90 -6.19 9.83 8.25
C HIS A 90 -4.97 9.57 7.37
N ILE A 91 -4.90 10.24 6.22
CA ILE A 91 -3.74 10.25 5.33
C ILE A 91 -3.39 11.71 5.05
N ILE A 92 -2.18 12.12 5.40
CA ILE A 92 -1.74 13.53 5.34
C ILE A 92 -0.45 13.60 4.51
N ALA A 93 -0.44 14.45 3.50
CA ALA A 93 0.62 14.48 2.51
C ALA A 93 1.38 15.81 2.49
N GLN A 94 2.69 15.71 2.28
CA GLN A 94 3.55 16.85 2.00
C GLN A 94 3.51 17.27 0.51
N THR A 95 4.01 18.46 0.22
CA THR A 95 3.87 19.14 -1.08
C THR A 95 4.46 18.42 -2.30
N GLU A 96 5.44 17.51 -2.13
CA GLU A 96 6.07 16.82 -3.28
C GLU A 96 5.35 15.51 -3.65
N ILE A 97 4.43 15.03 -2.81
CA ILE A 97 3.69 13.80 -3.09
C ILE A 97 2.78 14.01 -4.31
N MET A 98 2.78 13.09 -5.27
CA MET A 98 1.89 13.20 -6.43
C MET A 98 0.46 12.78 -6.06
N ASP A 99 -0.56 13.37 -6.68
CA ASP A 99 -1.95 13.00 -6.41
C ASP A 99 -2.22 11.49 -6.66
N ASN A 100 -1.60 10.90 -7.69
CA ASN A 100 -1.69 9.46 -7.93
C ASN A 100 -1.01 8.62 -6.83
N GLN A 101 0.06 9.11 -6.18
CA GLN A 101 0.66 8.45 -5.00
C GLN A 101 -0.30 8.51 -3.80
N ILE A 102 -0.97 9.66 -3.57
CA ILE A 102 -1.98 9.81 -2.51
C ILE A 102 -3.16 8.83 -2.74
N VAL A 103 -3.68 8.79 -3.96
CA VAL A 103 -4.79 7.88 -4.31
C VAL A 103 -4.38 6.43 -4.20
N ARG A 104 -3.17 6.06 -4.65
CA ARG A 104 -2.66 4.70 -4.55
C ARG A 104 -2.46 4.27 -3.10
N ALA A 105 -1.85 5.10 -2.26
CA ALA A 105 -1.69 4.81 -0.84
C ALA A 105 -3.05 4.59 -0.15
N ARG A 106 -4.03 5.45 -0.42
CA ARG A 106 -5.41 5.25 0.05
C ARG A 106 -6.01 3.94 -0.48
N GLY A 107 -5.78 3.61 -1.76
CA GLY A 107 -6.25 2.38 -2.39
C GLY A 107 -5.67 1.10 -1.75
N ILE A 108 -4.37 1.08 -1.47
CA ILE A 108 -3.72 -0.04 -0.77
C ILE A 108 -4.29 -0.21 0.63
N LEU A 109 -4.48 0.89 1.37
CA LEU A 109 -5.11 0.83 2.68
C LEU A 109 -6.55 0.31 2.61
N GLN A 110 -7.35 0.81 1.65
CA GLN A 110 -8.70 0.30 1.38
C GLN A 110 -8.68 -1.19 1.03
N HIS A 111 -7.67 -1.65 0.29
CA HIS A 111 -7.53 -3.04 -0.08
C HIS A 111 -7.31 -3.95 1.13
N TYR A 112 -6.43 -3.57 2.05
CA TYR A 112 -6.26 -4.33 3.30
C TYR A 112 -7.54 -4.39 4.14
N LEU A 113 -8.36 -3.33 4.09
CA LEU A 113 -9.62 -3.23 4.84
C LEU A 113 -10.85 -3.76 4.08
N THR A 114 -10.70 -4.17 2.82
CA THR A 114 -11.80 -4.74 2.03
C THR A 114 -12.11 -6.14 2.54
N ASN A 115 -13.38 -6.39 2.88
CA ASN A 115 -13.87 -7.70 3.31
C ASN A 115 -13.54 -8.78 2.28
N LEU A 116 -13.16 -9.96 2.77
CA LEU A 116 -12.91 -11.17 1.99
C LEU A 116 -13.95 -12.22 2.42
N PRO A 117 -15.13 -12.27 1.79
CA PRO A 117 -16.18 -13.21 2.16
C PRO A 117 -15.69 -14.65 2.20
N GLY A 118 -16.05 -15.39 3.25
CA GLY A 118 -15.66 -16.79 3.42
C GLY A 118 -14.25 -17.01 4.01
N SER A 119 -13.48 -15.96 4.25
CA SER A 119 -12.19 -16.07 4.96
C SER A 119 -12.34 -16.15 6.48
N LEU A 120 -11.30 -16.66 7.15
CA LEU A 120 -11.31 -16.88 8.60
C LEU A 120 -11.28 -15.58 9.42
N TYR A 121 -10.41 -14.64 9.05
CA TYR A 121 -10.19 -13.37 9.75
C TYR A 121 -10.57 -12.14 8.91
N GLY A 122 -10.78 -12.30 7.61
CA GLY A 122 -11.09 -11.21 6.69
C GLY A 122 -12.56 -11.09 6.28
N LYS A 123 -13.46 -11.98 6.73
CA LYS A 123 -14.88 -12.00 6.32
C LYS A 123 -15.58 -10.67 6.58
N ASP A 124 -15.30 -10.08 7.72
CA ASP A 124 -15.75 -8.74 8.09
C ASP A 124 -14.60 -8.02 8.83
N LYS A 125 -14.04 -7.01 8.17
CA LYS A 125 -12.92 -6.21 8.67
C LYS A 125 -13.38 -4.90 9.29
N SER A 126 -14.69 -4.73 9.51
CA SER A 126 -15.25 -3.52 10.13
C SER A 126 -14.60 -3.23 11.49
N GLU A 127 -14.42 -4.26 12.33
CA GLU A 127 -13.77 -4.10 13.63
C GLU A 127 -12.29 -3.71 13.53
N VAL A 128 -11.57 -4.20 12.52
CA VAL A 128 -10.18 -3.79 12.25
C VAL A 128 -10.15 -2.31 11.89
N ALA A 129 -11.01 -1.87 10.95
CA ALA A 129 -11.08 -0.47 10.54
C ALA A 129 -11.49 0.44 11.70
N ASN A 130 -12.50 0.05 12.47
CA ASN A 130 -12.94 0.78 13.67
C ASN A 130 -11.80 0.94 14.68
N LYS A 131 -11.07 -0.15 14.93
CA LYS A 131 -9.94 -0.15 15.86
C LYS A 131 -8.83 0.79 15.40
N MET A 132 -8.55 0.85 14.09
CA MET A 132 -7.60 1.82 13.53
C MET A 132 -8.02 3.27 13.79
N ALA A 133 -9.31 3.60 13.60
CA ALA A 133 -9.81 4.94 13.91
C ALA A 133 -9.74 5.25 15.41
N ASP A 134 -10.15 4.32 16.27
CA ASP A 134 -10.14 4.49 17.73
C ASP A 134 -8.72 4.67 18.28
N ASN A 135 -7.75 3.98 17.68
CA ASN A 135 -6.33 4.09 17.99
C ASN A 135 -5.65 5.31 17.34
N GLY A 136 -6.38 6.12 16.56
CA GLY A 136 -5.86 7.33 15.94
C GLY A 136 -4.84 7.07 14.82
N ALA A 137 -5.10 6.08 13.97
CA ALA A 137 -4.24 5.75 12.83
C ALA A 137 -4.06 6.92 11.86
N ILE A 138 -2.80 7.26 11.55
CA ILE A 138 -2.42 8.31 10.61
C ILE A 138 -1.29 7.80 9.71
N LEU A 139 -1.47 7.87 8.40
CA LEU A 139 -0.42 7.70 7.41
C LEU A 139 0.16 9.07 7.01
N LEU A 140 1.47 9.22 7.08
CA LEU A 140 2.19 10.43 6.71
C LEU A 140 2.90 10.20 5.38
N LEU A 141 2.44 10.85 4.32
CA LEU A 141 3.11 10.81 3.02
C LEU A 141 4.15 11.93 2.97
N LEU A 142 5.42 11.56 3.05
CA LEU A 142 6.55 12.47 3.27
C LEU A 142 7.37 12.69 2.00
N ASN A 143 7.87 13.90 1.80
CA ASN A 143 8.81 14.24 0.74
C ASN A 143 10.15 13.49 0.92
N GLY A 144 10.89 13.28 -0.18
CA GLY A 144 12.24 12.71 -0.16
C GLY A 144 12.26 11.18 0.03
N VAL A 145 13.26 10.70 0.78
CA VAL A 145 13.51 9.29 1.14
C VAL A 145 13.75 9.21 2.66
N ASP A 146 13.69 8.00 3.25
CA ASP A 146 14.03 7.82 4.67
C ASP A 146 15.55 7.91 4.92
N ASP A 147 16.07 9.14 4.94
CA ASP A 147 17.45 9.48 5.29
C ASP A 147 17.57 10.16 6.67
N GLY A 148 16.45 10.22 7.41
CA GLY A 148 16.36 10.88 8.72
C GLY A 148 16.34 12.41 8.68
N THR A 149 16.23 13.05 7.52
CA THR A 149 16.25 14.52 7.42
C THR A 149 14.85 15.16 7.42
N ASN A 150 13.82 14.40 7.07
CA ASN A 150 12.45 14.93 7.02
C ASN A 150 11.84 15.02 8.42
N ALA A 151 11.75 16.23 8.97
CA ALA A 151 11.19 16.49 10.30
C ALA A 151 9.71 16.06 10.45
N GLY A 152 8.98 15.84 9.35
CA GLY A 152 7.63 15.27 9.40
C GLY A 152 7.59 13.86 9.98
N ALA A 153 8.69 13.10 9.88
CA ALA A 153 8.81 11.75 10.43
C ALA A 153 8.88 11.71 11.97
N GLU A 154 9.09 12.86 12.62
CA GLU A 154 9.06 12.99 14.07
C GLU A 154 7.65 13.26 14.61
N LEU A 155 6.66 13.41 13.73
CA LEU A 155 5.26 13.50 14.11
C LEU A 155 4.67 12.10 14.33
N GLY A 156 3.60 12.02 15.12
CA GLY A 156 2.86 10.76 15.28
C GLY A 156 2.20 10.33 13.97
N GLY A 157 2.49 9.10 13.54
CA GLY A 157 1.92 8.46 12.35
C GLY A 157 2.94 7.52 11.69
N GLN A 158 2.46 6.69 10.76
CA GLN A 158 3.30 5.82 9.94
C GLN A 158 3.88 6.62 8.77
N PRO A 159 5.21 6.77 8.62
CA PRO A 159 5.81 7.47 7.50
C PRO A 159 5.81 6.59 6.23
N LEU A 160 5.60 7.20 5.08
CA LEU A 160 5.80 6.61 3.75
C LEU A 160 6.33 7.70 2.82
N TYR A 161 7.52 7.49 2.25
CA TYR A 161 8.24 8.54 1.54
C TYR A 161 7.96 8.57 0.03
N TYR A 162 8.05 9.76 -0.58
CA TYR A 162 7.93 9.99 -2.01
C TYR A 162 8.80 9.02 -2.83
N GLY A 163 10.07 8.89 -2.44
CA GLY A 163 11.06 8.03 -3.07
C GLY A 163 10.89 6.54 -2.77
N GLU A 164 9.78 6.14 -2.16
CA GLU A 164 9.41 4.75 -1.88
C GLU A 164 8.00 4.39 -2.40
N MET A 165 7.33 5.31 -3.10
CA MET A 165 5.98 5.10 -3.63
C MET A 165 5.98 5.04 -5.16
N GLN A 166 5.83 3.85 -5.71
CA GLN A 166 5.57 3.68 -7.14
C GLN A 166 4.12 4.06 -7.50
N VAL A 167 3.86 4.30 -8.79
CA VAL A 167 2.53 4.48 -9.37
C VAL A 167 2.44 3.58 -10.59
N GLU A 168 1.36 2.80 -10.71
CA GLU A 168 1.14 1.90 -11.83
C GLU A 168 1.24 2.66 -13.17
N GLY A 169 1.94 2.11 -14.16
CA GLY A 169 2.17 2.76 -15.46
C GLY A 169 3.27 3.82 -15.51
N HIS A 170 3.70 4.37 -14.35
CA HIS A 170 4.83 5.29 -14.33
C HIS A 170 6.14 4.56 -14.68
N ARG A 171 7.13 5.26 -15.25
CA ARG A 171 8.41 4.66 -15.69
C ARG A 171 9.11 3.84 -14.61
N TRP A 172 9.04 4.28 -13.36
CA TRP A 172 9.60 3.56 -12.22
C TRP A 172 8.92 2.19 -12.03
N TYR A 173 7.59 2.15 -12.06
CA TYR A 173 6.81 0.92 -11.99
C TYR A 173 7.05 0.01 -13.19
N ILE A 174 7.13 0.56 -14.41
CA ILE A 174 7.36 -0.24 -15.62
C ILE A 174 8.75 -0.87 -15.65
N ASN A 175 9.78 -0.11 -15.24
CA ASN A 175 11.17 -0.54 -15.39
C ASN A 175 11.61 -1.55 -14.32
N GLN A 176 11.10 -1.44 -13.09
CA GLN A 176 11.50 -2.28 -11.95
C GLN A 176 13.03 -2.43 -11.87
N ASN A 177 13.76 -1.32 -11.87
CA ASN A 177 15.23 -1.32 -11.83
C ASN A 177 15.79 -1.48 -10.40
N TYR A 178 14.92 -1.42 -9.38
CA TYR A 178 15.27 -1.50 -7.95
C TYR A 178 16.35 -0.50 -7.51
N GLU A 179 16.50 0.65 -8.18
CA GLU A 179 17.25 1.80 -7.61
C GLU A 179 16.55 2.32 -6.34
N HIS A 180 15.23 2.17 -6.32
CA HIS A 180 14.36 2.40 -5.17
C HIS A 180 13.30 1.29 -5.12
N ARG A 181 13.02 0.76 -3.91
CA ARG A 181 11.94 -0.21 -3.67
C ARG A 181 10.60 0.51 -3.55
N ASP A 182 9.51 -0.19 -3.87
CA ASP A 182 8.17 0.26 -3.48
C ASP A 182 7.88 -0.22 -2.05
N ALA A 183 7.85 0.69 -1.08
CA ALA A 183 7.53 0.37 0.32
C ALA A 183 6.04 0.55 0.63
N SER A 184 5.21 0.92 -0.36
CA SER A 184 3.80 1.29 -0.09
C SER A 184 3.01 0.15 0.55
N PHE A 185 3.20 -1.10 0.11
CA PHE A 185 2.50 -2.24 0.71
C PHE A 185 2.98 -2.55 2.13
N GLU A 186 4.29 -2.51 2.36
CA GLU A 186 4.96 -2.69 3.65
C GLU A 186 4.52 -1.64 4.68
N GLU A 187 4.72 -0.36 4.40
CA GLU A 187 4.43 0.72 5.35
C GLU A 187 2.93 0.83 5.67
N ILE A 188 2.07 0.66 4.67
CA ILE A 188 0.62 0.69 4.89
C ILE A 188 0.17 -0.55 5.65
N LEU A 189 0.82 -1.70 5.46
CA LEU A 189 0.56 -2.88 6.26
C LEU A 189 0.98 -2.67 7.72
N HIS A 190 2.13 -2.04 7.99
CA HIS A 190 2.54 -1.68 9.35
C HIS A 190 1.46 -0.85 10.05
N LEU A 191 0.89 0.14 9.37
CA LEU A 191 -0.23 0.92 9.90
C LEU A 191 -1.47 0.05 10.23
N VAL A 192 -1.88 -0.85 9.31
CA VAL A 192 -3.02 -1.76 9.52
C VAL A 192 -2.74 -2.75 10.66
N HIS A 193 -1.51 -3.21 10.77
CA HIS A 193 -1.08 -4.18 11.75
C HIS A 193 -1.07 -3.54 13.14
N ASP A 194 -0.38 -2.43 13.34
CA ASP A 194 -0.19 -1.81 14.64
C ASP A 194 -1.50 -1.20 15.19
N TYR A 195 -2.31 -0.58 14.32
CA TYR A 195 -3.50 0.14 14.76
C TYR A 195 -4.79 -0.67 14.64
N GLY A 196 -4.82 -1.73 13.82
CA GLY A 196 -6.03 -2.49 13.49
C GLY A 196 -5.99 -3.93 13.97
N ILE A 197 -5.18 -4.78 13.31
CA ILE A 197 -5.06 -6.21 13.63
C ILE A 197 -4.59 -6.38 15.08
N GLY A 198 -3.57 -5.62 15.44
CA GLY A 198 -2.91 -5.60 16.73
C GLY A 198 -1.67 -6.46 16.80
N VAL A 199 -0.79 -6.10 17.73
CA VAL A 199 0.46 -6.79 18.01
C VAL A 199 0.38 -7.34 19.43
N ASP A 200 0.75 -8.60 19.61
CA ASP A 200 0.75 -9.29 20.89
C ASP A 200 1.83 -8.73 21.82
N GLN A 201 1.81 -9.11 23.11
CA GLN A 201 2.87 -8.79 24.10
C GLN A 201 3.06 -7.29 24.42
N ASN A 202 2.26 -6.41 23.84
CA ASN A 202 2.15 -5.01 24.23
C ASN A 202 0.69 -4.57 24.26
N SER A 203 0.16 -4.31 25.46
CA SER A 203 -1.25 -3.93 25.62
C SER A 203 -1.64 -2.63 24.92
N GLU A 204 -0.66 -1.76 24.60
CA GLU A 204 -0.89 -0.54 23.81
C GLU A 204 -1.30 -0.85 22.36
N PHE A 205 -0.86 -1.99 21.82
CA PHE A 205 -1.14 -2.43 20.45
C PHE A 205 -2.18 -3.57 20.39
N ASN A 206 -2.97 -3.77 21.45
CA ASN A 206 -4.07 -4.73 21.41
C ASN A 206 -5.08 -4.32 20.33
N GLY A 207 -5.17 -5.11 19.27
CA GLY A 207 -6.06 -4.88 18.14
C GLY A 207 -7.27 -5.80 18.11
N ALA A 208 -7.94 -5.83 16.97
CA ALA A 208 -9.20 -6.55 16.76
C ALA A 208 -9.02 -8.07 16.55
N LEU A 209 -7.81 -8.54 16.18
CA LEU A 209 -7.59 -9.91 15.73
C LEU A 209 -6.42 -10.62 16.46
N PRO A 210 -6.52 -10.84 17.78
CA PRO A 210 -5.45 -11.47 18.56
C PRO A 210 -5.10 -12.90 18.12
N ASN A 211 -6.08 -13.66 17.61
CA ASN A 211 -5.84 -15.02 17.11
C ASN A 211 -5.06 -15.01 15.79
N PHE A 212 -5.39 -14.09 14.87
CA PHE A 212 -4.62 -13.95 13.64
C PHE A 212 -3.19 -13.49 13.93
N GLN A 213 -3.02 -12.56 14.88
CA GLN A 213 -1.69 -12.16 15.34
C GLN A 213 -0.89 -13.32 15.94
N ALA A 214 -1.53 -14.25 16.67
CA ALA A 214 -0.86 -15.44 17.18
C ALA A 214 -0.35 -16.35 16.04
N GLU A 215 -1.10 -16.49 14.94
CA GLU A 215 -0.66 -17.22 13.74
C GLU A 215 0.49 -16.51 13.02
N ILE A 216 0.42 -15.17 12.88
CA ILE A 216 1.52 -14.36 12.32
C ILE A 216 2.79 -14.54 13.16
N ARG A 217 2.68 -14.48 14.49
CA ARG A 217 3.79 -14.71 15.43
C ARG A 217 4.39 -16.10 15.26
N ALA A 218 3.56 -17.14 15.17
CA ALA A 218 4.03 -18.51 14.99
C ALA A 218 4.82 -18.67 13.67
N ALA A 219 4.30 -18.12 12.58
CA ALA A 219 4.97 -18.12 11.29
C ALA A 219 6.30 -17.35 11.33
N GLN A 220 6.32 -16.18 11.96
CA GLN A 220 7.54 -15.38 12.15
C GLN A 220 8.61 -16.13 12.95
N VAL A 221 8.25 -16.78 14.05
CA VAL A 221 9.16 -17.58 14.88
C VAL A 221 9.73 -18.75 14.07
N ASN A 222 8.88 -19.41 13.28
CA ASN A 222 9.31 -20.45 12.34
C ASN A 222 10.28 -19.90 11.29
N GLY A 223 9.99 -18.72 10.74
CA GLY A 223 10.80 -18.05 9.73
C GLY A 223 12.22 -17.74 10.20
N LEU A 224 12.37 -17.20 11.42
CA LEU A 224 13.70 -16.97 12.00
C LEU A 224 14.44 -18.26 12.34
N SER A 225 13.77 -19.20 13.02
CA SER A 225 14.41 -20.44 13.50
C SER A 225 14.91 -21.33 12.35
N ASN A 226 14.21 -21.34 11.22
CA ASN A 226 14.58 -22.10 10.04
C ASN A 226 15.32 -21.29 8.97
N LYS A 227 15.71 -20.04 9.27
CA LYS A 227 16.41 -19.15 8.33
C LYS A 227 15.66 -18.94 7.01
N LEU A 228 14.33 -18.85 7.08
CA LEU A 228 13.47 -18.48 5.95
C LEU A 228 13.42 -16.97 5.77
N TRP A 229 13.71 -16.23 6.84
CA TRP A 229 13.68 -14.77 6.87
C TRP A 229 14.82 -14.22 7.73
N ALA A 230 15.39 -13.08 7.32
CA ALA A 230 16.40 -12.30 8.04
C ALA A 230 17.62 -13.12 8.52
N TRP A 231 18.03 -14.13 7.75
CA TRP A 231 19.17 -14.99 8.08
C TRP A 231 20.58 -14.40 7.80
N PRO A 232 20.78 -13.42 6.90
CA PRO A 232 22.12 -12.89 6.67
C PRO A 232 22.73 -12.32 7.96
N GLN A 233 24.02 -12.57 8.20
CA GLN A 233 24.65 -12.27 9.49
C GLN A 233 24.70 -10.76 9.80
N ASP A 234 24.75 -9.93 8.76
CA ASP A 234 24.69 -8.47 8.85
C ASP A 234 23.33 -7.95 9.36
N GLN A 235 22.27 -8.77 9.31
CA GLN A 235 20.95 -8.46 9.88
C GLN A 235 20.85 -8.72 11.39
N ALA A 236 21.86 -9.32 12.02
CA ALA A 236 21.79 -9.71 13.44
C ALA A 236 21.50 -8.52 14.38
N ARG A 237 22.04 -7.34 14.07
CA ARG A 237 21.78 -6.12 14.84
C ARG A 237 20.34 -5.65 14.68
N TRP A 238 19.84 -5.60 13.45
CA TRP A 238 18.47 -5.21 13.15
C TRP A 238 17.47 -6.17 13.80
N ILE A 239 17.71 -7.48 13.74
CA ILE A 239 16.90 -8.47 14.46
C ILE A 239 16.90 -8.26 15.97
N ALA A 240 18.04 -7.89 16.58
CA ALA A 240 18.09 -7.58 18.01
C ALA A 240 17.27 -6.33 18.35
N GLU A 241 17.29 -5.31 17.49
CA GLU A 241 16.49 -4.08 17.62
C GLU A 241 14.98 -4.42 17.52
N LEU A 242 14.57 -5.13 16.47
CA LEU A 242 13.17 -5.56 16.29
C LEU A 242 12.66 -6.48 17.41
N THR A 243 13.53 -7.31 17.97
CA THR A 243 13.20 -8.16 19.12
C THR A 243 12.88 -7.30 20.35
N ALA A 244 13.70 -6.29 20.62
CA ALA A 244 13.52 -5.40 21.75
C ALA A 244 12.26 -4.52 21.62
N GLU A 245 11.91 -4.17 20.38
CA GLU A 245 10.73 -3.37 20.04
C GLU A 245 9.44 -4.19 19.88
N ASN A 246 9.55 -5.53 19.88
CA ASN A 246 8.46 -6.45 19.59
C ASN A 246 7.82 -6.20 18.20
N SER A 247 8.67 -5.90 17.20
CA SER A 247 8.28 -5.56 15.83
C SER A 247 8.58 -6.68 14.81
N LEU A 248 9.17 -7.79 15.24
CA LEU A 248 9.53 -8.91 14.34
C LEU A 248 8.34 -9.46 13.52
N SER A 249 7.12 -9.50 14.07
CA SER A 249 5.95 -10.01 13.32
C SER A 249 5.58 -9.12 12.17
N GLN A 250 5.69 -7.81 12.37
CA GLN A 250 5.32 -6.81 11.41
C GLN A 250 6.26 -6.91 10.20
N GLU A 251 7.57 -6.90 10.45
CA GLU A 251 8.62 -6.96 9.42
C GLU A 251 8.63 -8.30 8.65
N TYR A 252 8.37 -9.40 9.37
CA TYR A 252 8.19 -10.70 8.73
C TYR A 252 6.97 -10.70 7.82
N LEU A 253 5.81 -10.23 8.30
CA LEU A 253 4.58 -10.22 7.51
C LEU A 253 4.69 -9.29 6.30
N ALA A 254 5.36 -8.15 6.43
CA ALA A 254 5.67 -7.27 5.30
C ALA A 254 6.50 -8.00 4.21
N SER A 255 7.53 -8.76 4.62
CA SER A 255 8.32 -9.58 3.70
C SER A 255 7.50 -10.63 2.95
N VAL A 256 6.52 -11.24 3.64
CA VAL A 256 5.56 -12.18 3.05
C VAL A 256 4.66 -11.45 2.03
N ILE A 257 4.09 -10.32 2.42
CA ILE A 257 3.12 -9.57 1.62
C ILE A 257 3.73 -9.00 0.35
N ASP A 258 4.94 -8.45 0.43
CA ASP A 258 5.65 -7.99 -0.74
C ASP A 258 5.85 -9.13 -1.75
N THR A 259 6.24 -10.31 -1.27
CA THR A 259 6.38 -11.50 -2.11
C THR A 259 5.04 -11.94 -2.68
N TYR A 260 4.00 -11.90 -1.86
CA TYR A 260 2.65 -12.28 -2.24
C TYR A 260 2.11 -11.39 -3.35
N TYR A 261 2.30 -10.07 -3.32
CA TYR A 261 1.90 -9.17 -4.40
C TYR A 261 2.98 -8.93 -5.46
N GLY A 262 4.05 -9.75 -5.46
CA GLY A 262 5.02 -9.83 -6.54
C GLY A 262 6.07 -8.71 -6.56
N LEU A 263 6.22 -7.97 -5.46
CA LEU A 263 7.12 -6.81 -5.37
C LEU A 263 8.58 -7.15 -5.65
N TRP A 264 8.98 -8.38 -5.34
CA TRP A 264 10.34 -8.88 -5.51
C TRP A 264 10.52 -9.75 -6.76
N GLY A 265 9.46 -9.98 -7.54
CA GLY A 265 9.49 -10.94 -8.64
C GLY A 265 10.50 -10.59 -9.74
N ALA A 266 10.67 -9.29 -10.02
CA ALA A 266 11.63 -8.78 -11.00
C ALA A 266 13.05 -8.56 -10.43
N PHE A 267 13.23 -8.65 -9.11
CA PHE A 267 14.52 -8.38 -8.46
C PHE A 267 15.56 -9.41 -8.89
N ASN A 268 16.79 -8.98 -9.16
CA ASN A 268 17.87 -9.89 -9.60
C ASN A 268 18.49 -10.65 -8.42
N SER A 269 17.70 -11.57 -7.85
CA SER A 269 18.06 -12.47 -6.76
C SER A 269 17.26 -13.77 -6.90
N GLN A 270 17.66 -14.81 -6.17
CA GLN A 270 16.87 -16.03 -5.96
C GLN A 270 15.90 -15.93 -4.76
N TYR A 271 15.99 -14.83 -4.03
CA TYR A 271 15.32 -14.54 -2.76
C TYR A 271 14.58 -13.21 -2.84
N GLY A 272 13.48 -13.07 -2.09
CA GLY A 272 12.76 -11.81 -1.91
C GLY A 272 13.42 -10.90 -0.88
N MET A 273 12.84 -9.71 -0.68
CA MET A 273 13.24 -8.70 0.31
C MET A 273 14.76 -8.50 0.34
N TRP A 274 15.35 -7.92 -0.70
CA TRP A 274 16.82 -7.70 -0.77
C TRP A 274 17.71 -8.93 -0.56
N GLY A 275 17.17 -10.14 -0.69
CA GLY A 275 17.93 -11.36 -0.47
C GLY A 275 17.81 -11.94 0.94
N MET A 276 16.96 -11.38 1.80
CA MET A 276 16.76 -11.85 3.18
C MET A 276 15.40 -12.54 3.41
N TYR A 277 14.60 -12.80 2.37
CA TYR A 277 13.43 -13.67 2.47
C TYR A 277 13.48 -14.81 1.45
N ILE A 278 13.21 -16.04 1.88
CA ILE A 278 13.50 -17.26 1.11
C ILE A 278 12.62 -17.37 -0.15
N ALA A 279 11.39 -16.86 -0.09
CA ALA A 279 10.46 -16.82 -1.20
C ALA A 279 10.64 -15.51 -1.96
N LYS A 280 10.72 -15.59 -3.29
CA LYS A 280 10.83 -14.43 -4.17
C LYS A 280 9.53 -14.10 -4.87
N THR A 281 8.81 -15.14 -5.29
CA THR A 281 7.52 -15.03 -5.99
C THR A 281 6.41 -15.62 -5.14
N ARG A 282 5.16 -15.25 -5.40
CA ARG A 282 3.99 -15.86 -4.74
C ARG A 282 4.02 -17.40 -4.78
N SER A 283 4.40 -17.99 -5.92
CA SER A 283 4.46 -19.45 -6.08
C SER A 283 5.50 -20.12 -5.19
N ASP A 284 6.53 -19.41 -4.75
CA ASP A 284 7.54 -19.96 -3.84
C ASP A 284 7.00 -20.21 -2.43
N LEU A 285 5.99 -19.45 -1.99
CA LEU A 285 5.51 -19.48 -0.60
C LEU A 285 5.12 -20.89 -0.17
N ALA A 286 4.28 -21.59 -0.95
CA ALA A 286 3.76 -22.91 -0.59
C ALA A 286 4.86 -23.97 -0.33
N VAL A 287 6.03 -23.81 -0.96
CA VAL A 287 7.15 -24.77 -0.85
C VAL A 287 8.21 -24.28 0.12
N LYS A 288 8.57 -22.99 0.07
CA LYS A 288 9.71 -22.43 0.81
C LYS A 288 9.33 -21.88 2.19
N ASP A 289 8.09 -21.40 2.36
CA ASP A 289 7.54 -20.98 3.65
C ASP A 289 6.05 -21.34 3.78
N PRO A 290 5.74 -22.62 4.07
CA PRO A 290 4.35 -23.11 4.11
C PRO A 290 3.48 -22.43 5.17
N GLN A 291 4.08 -21.89 6.24
CA GLN A 291 3.33 -21.14 7.25
C GLN A 291 2.95 -19.75 6.72
N ALA A 292 3.87 -19.06 6.04
CA ALA A 292 3.52 -17.84 5.31
C ALA A 292 2.43 -18.09 4.25
N ALA A 293 2.52 -19.19 3.49
CA ALA A 293 1.49 -19.56 2.53
C ALA A 293 0.11 -19.74 3.19
N THR A 294 0.08 -20.35 4.38
CA THR A 294 -1.15 -20.54 5.17
C THR A 294 -1.77 -19.20 5.60
N LEU A 295 -0.95 -18.21 6.00
CA LEU A 295 -1.45 -16.86 6.33
C LEU A 295 -2.08 -16.15 5.12
N MET A 296 -1.60 -16.45 3.91
CA MET A 296 -2.10 -15.86 2.67
C MET A 296 -3.30 -16.63 2.09
N ASP A 297 -3.51 -17.88 2.50
CA ASP A 297 -4.56 -18.75 1.97
C ASP A 297 -5.91 -18.48 2.65
N ASN A 298 -6.68 -17.56 2.06
CA ASN A 298 -8.05 -17.22 2.46
C ASN A 298 -8.24 -16.97 3.98
N GLN A 299 -7.22 -16.43 4.64
CA GLN A 299 -7.32 -16.01 6.04
C GLN A 299 -7.75 -14.55 6.16
N PHE A 300 -7.05 -13.63 5.51
CA PHE A 300 -7.27 -12.19 5.64
C PHE A 300 -7.05 -11.41 4.34
N PHE A 301 -6.00 -11.74 3.57
CA PHE A 301 -5.59 -11.00 2.37
C PHE A 301 -6.26 -11.54 1.11
N HIS A 302 -6.71 -10.64 0.23
CA HIS A 302 -7.26 -11.03 -1.08
C HIS A 302 -6.14 -11.54 -1.99
N SER A 303 -6.43 -12.50 -2.87
CA SER A 303 -5.46 -12.95 -3.87
C SER A 303 -5.23 -11.95 -5.01
N TYR A 304 -6.04 -10.92 -5.11
CA TYR A 304 -5.91 -9.82 -6.06
C TYR A 304 -6.09 -8.48 -5.35
N LEU A 305 -5.60 -7.42 -5.97
CA LEU A 305 -5.68 -6.05 -5.49
C LEU A 305 -7.08 -5.51 -5.77
N THR A 306 -7.77 -5.08 -4.72
CA THR A 306 -9.20 -4.72 -4.76
C THR A 306 -9.44 -3.24 -5.03
N TYR A 307 -8.38 -2.44 -5.12
CA TYR A 307 -8.47 -1.03 -5.48
C TYR A 307 -8.41 -0.87 -7.00
N ASN A 308 -9.09 0.16 -7.52
CA ASN A 308 -8.97 0.55 -8.92
C ASN A 308 -7.62 1.26 -9.13
N ALA A 309 -6.68 0.61 -9.81
CA ALA A 309 -5.35 1.19 -10.05
C ALA A 309 -5.40 2.24 -11.16
N ARG A 310 -4.76 3.38 -10.90
CA ARG A 310 -4.71 4.49 -11.86
C ARG A 310 -3.41 4.40 -12.65
N ILE A 311 -3.51 3.98 -13.90
CA ILE A 311 -2.36 3.90 -14.79
C ILE A 311 -1.93 5.33 -15.14
N ASP A 312 -0.68 5.65 -14.82
CA ASP A 312 -0.11 6.98 -14.95
C ASP A 312 -0.27 7.53 -16.36
N GLY A 313 -0.64 8.81 -16.48
CA GLY A 313 -0.99 9.41 -17.76
C GLY A 313 0.18 9.60 -18.72
N SER A 314 1.41 9.34 -18.27
CA SER A 314 2.58 9.27 -19.12
C SER A 314 2.75 7.93 -19.84
N PHE A 315 2.03 6.88 -19.43
CA PHE A 315 2.09 5.56 -20.05
C PHE A 315 1.58 5.59 -21.50
N GLU A 316 2.17 4.75 -22.34
CA GLU A 316 1.83 4.60 -23.76
C GLU A 316 2.17 3.17 -24.19
N GLY A 317 1.33 2.57 -25.02
CA GLY A 317 1.46 1.17 -25.44
C GLY A 317 0.60 0.21 -24.64
N ASP A 318 1.03 -1.05 -24.52
CA ASP A 318 0.21 -2.14 -23.98
C ASP A 318 0.52 -2.39 -22.49
N PHE A 319 -0.37 -1.95 -21.60
CA PHE A 319 -0.29 -2.26 -20.17
C PHE A 319 -0.86 -3.66 -19.92
N SER A 320 -0.03 -4.59 -19.46
CA SER A 320 -0.43 -5.98 -19.26
C SER A 320 -0.91 -6.21 -17.84
N LEU A 321 -2.16 -6.64 -17.69
CA LEU A 321 -2.66 -7.26 -16.45
C LEU A 321 -2.29 -8.75 -16.39
N LYS A 322 -1.70 -9.32 -17.44
CA LYS A 322 -1.25 -10.70 -17.49
C LYS A 322 0.24 -10.79 -17.19
N PHE A 323 0.64 -11.82 -16.44
CA PHE A 323 2.05 -12.11 -16.22
C PHE A 323 2.77 -12.39 -17.54
N ASN A 324 3.90 -11.72 -17.74
CA ASN A 324 4.79 -11.90 -18.88
C ASN A 324 6.24 -11.78 -18.40
N THR A 325 7.01 -12.85 -18.50
CA THR A 325 8.40 -12.90 -18.03
C THR A 325 9.32 -11.88 -18.70
N SER A 326 8.95 -11.36 -19.87
CA SER A 326 9.69 -10.31 -20.58
C SER A 326 9.36 -8.90 -20.11
N LEU A 327 8.35 -8.73 -19.25
CA LEU A 327 7.88 -7.45 -18.72
C LEU A 327 7.96 -7.47 -17.20
N SER A 328 9.02 -6.88 -16.65
CA SER A 328 9.33 -6.91 -15.21
C SER A 328 8.17 -6.48 -14.30
N TYR A 329 7.43 -5.43 -14.68
CA TYR A 329 6.31 -4.92 -13.89
C TYR A 329 5.15 -5.91 -13.75
N THR A 330 5.05 -6.89 -14.66
CA THR A 330 3.94 -7.86 -14.64
C THR A 330 4.03 -8.86 -13.51
N HIS A 331 5.17 -8.94 -12.82
CA HIS A 331 5.22 -9.62 -11.53
C HIS A 331 4.21 -9.04 -10.53
N HIS A 332 3.92 -7.73 -10.61
CA HIS A 332 2.96 -7.03 -9.76
C HIS A 332 1.61 -6.86 -10.45
N SER A 333 1.60 -6.37 -11.69
CA SER A 333 0.35 -6.00 -12.36
C SER A 333 -0.56 -7.20 -12.63
N GLN A 334 -0.03 -8.43 -12.59
CA GLN A 334 -0.84 -9.64 -12.65
C GLN A 334 -1.88 -9.78 -11.54
N TYR A 335 -1.71 -9.05 -10.44
CA TYR A 335 -2.65 -9.03 -9.32
C TYR A 335 -3.60 -7.85 -9.35
N LEU A 336 -3.44 -6.92 -10.30
CA LEU A 336 -4.41 -5.86 -10.52
C LEU A 336 -5.65 -6.44 -11.21
N LYS A 337 -6.82 -6.02 -10.73
CA LYS A 337 -8.12 -6.41 -11.29
C LYS A 337 -8.76 -5.24 -12.00
N ASP A 338 -9.03 -4.17 -11.26
CA ASP A 338 -9.70 -2.98 -11.81
C ASP A 338 -8.69 -1.87 -12.10
N ILE A 339 -8.81 -1.22 -13.26
CA ILE A 339 -7.90 -0.12 -13.63
C ILE A 339 -8.61 1.07 -14.30
N THR A 340 -8.01 2.24 -14.16
CA THR A 340 -8.37 3.45 -14.91
C THR A 340 -7.12 3.98 -15.60
N LEU A 341 -7.16 4.11 -16.92
CA LEU A 341 -6.15 4.82 -17.69
C LEU A 341 -6.32 6.33 -17.42
N THR A 342 -5.22 7.04 -17.21
CA THR A 342 -5.24 8.50 -17.01
C THR A 342 -4.50 9.25 -18.11
N GLY A 343 -4.57 10.58 -18.14
CA GLY A 343 -3.93 11.39 -19.18
C GLY A 343 -4.64 11.33 -20.53
N SER A 344 -3.88 11.55 -21.60
CA SER A 344 -4.39 11.66 -22.98
C SER A 344 -3.59 10.87 -24.01
N LYS A 345 -2.69 10.00 -23.54
CA LYS A 345 -1.88 9.16 -24.41
C LYS A 345 -2.63 7.90 -24.80
N ASN A 346 -2.37 7.42 -26.02
CA ASN A 346 -2.91 6.16 -26.51
C ASN A 346 -2.30 5.00 -25.70
N SER A 347 -3.11 4.46 -24.79
CA SER A 347 -2.75 3.36 -23.90
C SER A 347 -3.73 2.23 -24.07
N ASN A 348 -3.21 1.02 -24.11
CA ASN A 348 -3.98 -0.20 -24.29
C ASN A 348 -3.85 -1.07 -23.05
N VAL A 349 -4.76 -2.04 -22.91
CA VAL A 349 -4.76 -2.98 -21.80
C VAL A 349 -4.84 -4.40 -22.33
N ILE A 350 -3.92 -5.27 -21.88
CA ILE A 350 -4.04 -6.71 -22.07
C ILE A 350 -4.70 -7.27 -20.80
N VAL A 351 -5.86 -7.89 -20.96
CA VAL A 351 -6.66 -8.41 -19.85
C VAL A 351 -6.05 -9.68 -19.24
N ASN A 352 -6.44 -9.97 -18.00
CA ASN A 352 -6.08 -11.18 -17.28
C ASN A 352 -7.29 -12.11 -17.14
N SER A 353 -7.15 -13.17 -16.34
CA SER A 353 -8.21 -14.16 -16.08
C SER A 353 -9.19 -13.77 -14.97
N MET A 354 -9.27 -12.49 -14.59
CA MET A 354 -10.21 -11.97 -13.60
C MET A 354 -11.27 -11.12 -14.27
N ASP A 355 -12.43 -10.98 -13.62
CA ASP A 355 -13.42 -10.01 -14.07
C ASP A 355 -12.87 -8.59 -13.86
N ASN A 356 -12.56 -7.86 -14.93
CA ASN A 356 -11.94 -6.53 -14.81
C ASN A 356 -12.96 -5.41 -15.02
N ASP A 357 -12.92 -4.36 -14.20
CA ASP A 357 -13.51 -3.06 -14.52
C ASP A 357 -12.43 -2.09 -15.05
N ILE A 358 -12.54 -1.73 -16.32
CA ILE A 358 -11.54 -0.94 -17.06
C ILE A 358 -12.17 0.34 -17.58
N THR A 359 -11.59 1.48 -17.19
CA THR A 359 -11.96 2.80 -17.72
C THR A 359 -10.81 3.40 -18.53
N GLY A 360 -11.08 3.78 -19.77
CA GLY A 360 -10.13 4.46 -20.65
C GLY A 360 -9.90 5.94 -20.30
N ASN A 361 -8.92 6.54 -20.96
CA ASN A 361 -8.53 7.93 -20.82
C ASN A 361 -9.05 8.77 -22.01
N SER A 362 -8.48 9.95 -22.26
CA SER A 362 -8.90 10.80 -23.39
C SER A 362 -8.14 10.54 -24.70
N GLY A 363 -7.22 9.57 -24.70
CA GLY A 363 -6.56 9.08 -25.90
C GLY A 363 -7.40 8.01 -26.61
N GLU A 364 -6.81 7.36 -27.61
CA GLU A 364 -7.40 6.17 -28.23
C GLU A 364 -6.92 4.93 -27.46
N ASN A 365 -7.86 4.22 -26.83
CA ASN A 365 -7.62 3.06 -25.99
C ASN A 365 -8.12 1.78 -26.66
N MET A 366 -7.31 0.73 -26.55
CA MET A 366 -7.64 -0.62 -27.03
C MET A 366 -7.57 -1.63 -25.89
N ILE A 367 -8.57 -2.51 -25.81
CA ILE A 367 -8.54 -3.69 -24.93
C ILE A 367 -8.18 -4.91 -25.76
N ILE A 368 -7.18 -5.65 -25.30
CA ILE A 368 -6.56 -6.76 -26.02
C ILE A 368 -6.91 -8.06 -25.31
N PHE A 369 -7.63 -8.92 -26.03
CA PHE A 369 -8.09 -10.23 -25.58
C PHE A 369 -7.20 -11.34 -26.14
N SER A 370 -7.15 -12.47 -25.43
CA SER A 370 -6.28 -13.61 -25.71
C SER A 370 -6.78 -14.50 -26.88
N GLY A 371 -8.02 -14.34 -27.33
CA GLY A 371 -8.71 -15.25 -28.25
C GLY A 371 -9.30 -14.62 -29.50
N PRO A 372 -9.87 -15.45 -30.40
CA PRO A 372 -10.61 -14.96 -31.57
C PRO A 372 -11.96 -14.38 -31.14
N SER A 373 -12.46 -13.40 -31.90
CA SER A 373 -13.71 -12.68 -31.62
C SER A 373 -14.93 -13.58 -31.37
N THR A 374 -14.99 -14.71 -32.07
CA THR A 374 -16.07 -15.72 -31.93
C THR A 374 -16.14 -16.41 -30.57
N HIS A 375 -15.12 -16.25 -29.72
CA HIS A 375 -15.11 -16.79 -28.36
C HIS A 375 -15.67 -15.83 -27.31
N TYR A 376 -16.17 -14.66 -27.72
CA TYR A 376 -16.62 -13.63 -26.79
C TYR A 376 -18.07 -13.26 -27.08
N ASP A 377 -18.84 -13.07 -26.02
CA ASP A 377 -20.13 -12.39 -26.07
C ASP A 377 -19.93 -10.92 -25.70
N ILE A 378 -20.49 -10.01 -26.50
CA ILE A 378 -20.29 -8.56 -26.34
C ILE A 378 -21.66 -7.89 -26.28
N SER A 379 -21.89 -7.17 -25.19
CA SER A 379 -23.11 -6.38 -25.01
C SER A 379 -22.78 -4.95 -24.62
N ASN A 380 -23.64 -4.01 -25.01
CA ASN A 380 -23.54 -2.60 -24.64
C ASN A 380 -24.77 -2.22 -23.81
N ASN A 381 -24.54 -1.61 -22.65
CA ASN A 381 -25.57 -1.05 -21.79
C ASN A 381 -25.22 0.40 -21.44
N ASP A 382 -25.91 1.35 -22.08
CA ASP A 382 -25.76 2.79 -21.88
C ASP A 382 -24.29 3.28 -21.93
N GLY A 383 -23.52 2.79 -22.92
CA GLY A 383 -22.12 3.18 -23.12
C GLY A 383 -21.11 2.42 -22.25
N VAL A 384 -21.56 1.42 -21.51
CA VAL A 384 -20.71 0.43 -20.82
C VAL A 384 -20.72 -0.85 -21.63
N LEU A 385 -19.57 -1.27 -22.16
CA LEU A 385 -19.45 -2.56 -22.83
C LEU A 385 -19.15 -3.66 -21.82
N ILE A 386 -19.82 -4.80 -21.96
CA ILE A 386 -19.51 -6.03 -21.23
C ILE A 386 -19.02 -7.03 -22.26
N VAL A 387 -17.76 -7.45 -22.14
CA VAL A 387 -17.12 -8.46 -22.99
C VAL A 387 -16.88 -9.71 -22.14
N GLN A 388 -17.69 -10.73 -22.37
CA GLN A 388 -17.61 -12.01 -21.65
C GLN A 388 -16.85 -13.03 -22.49
N ASP A 389 -15.76 -13.55 -21.95
CA ASP A 389 -15.08 -14.72 -22.51
C ASP A 389 -15.93 -15.99 -22.30
N LEU A 390 -16.19 -16.73 -23.37
CA LEU A 390 -16.90 -18.01 -23.34
C LEU A 390 -15.96 -19.22 -23.11
N GLN A 391 -14.68 -18.98 -22.90
CA GLN A 391 -13.68 -19.98 -22.53
C GLN A 391 -13.33 -19.87 -21.05
N ASP A 392 -13.24 -21.02 -20.38
CA ASP A 392 -12.84 -21.08 -18.97
C ASP A 392 -11.40 -20.61 -18.76
N ASP A 393 -11.13 -19.98 -17.60
CA ASP A 393 -9.81 -19.63 -17.09
C ASP A 393 -8.93 -18.79 -18.04
N ARG A 394 -9.51 -17.98 -18.93
CA ARG A 394 -8.78 -17.15 -19.90
C ARG A 394 -8.86 -15.65 -19.67
N ASP A 395 -9.88 -14.97 -20.17
CA ASP A 395 -10.01 -13.49 -20.06
C ASP A 395 -11.21 -13.06 -19.19
N ALA A 396 -12.03 -14.00 -18.71
CA ALA A 396 -13.19 -13.76 -17.85
C ALA A 396 -14.16 -12.67 -18.39
N THR A 397 -14.89 -11.97 -17.51
CA THR A 397 -15.86 -10.93 -17.91
C THR A 397 -15.29 -9.54 -17.69
N ASN A 398 -15.21 -8.73 -18.74
CA ASN A 398 -14.62 -7.39 -18.69
C ASN A 398 -15.69 -6.31 -18.88
N THR A 399 -15.78 -5.39 -17.93
CA THR A 399 -16.65 -4.21 -17.97
C THR A 399 -15.84 -3.00 -18.39
N LEU A 400 -16.19 -2.40 -19.53
CA LEU A 400 -15.37 -1.41 -20.22
C LEU A 400 -16.12 -0.08 -20.35
N ARG A 401 -15.42 1.02 -20.06
CA ARG A 401 -15.93 2.40 -20.25
C ARG A 401 -14.90 3.24 -20.97
N ASN A 402 -15.35 4.10 -21.89
CA ASN A 402 -14.49 5.00 -22.67
C ASN A 402 -13.36 4.25 -23.38
N ILE A 403 -13.70 3.18 -24.10
CA ILE A 403 -12.75 2.38 -24.88
C ILE A 403 -13.15 2.49 -26.34
N GLU A 404 -12.20 2.73 -27.23
CA GLU A 404 -12.46 2.89 -28.67
C GLU A 404 -12.39 1.57 -29.43
N LYS A 405 -11.50 0.65 -29.01
CA LYS A 405 -11.20 -0.58 -29.78
C LYS A 405 -11.12 -1.83 -28.93
N LEU A 406 -11.61 -2.93 -29.49
CA LEU A 406 -11.44 -4.28 -28.97
C LEU A 406 -10.57 -5.07 -29.95
N LYS A 407 -9.48 -5.67 -29.47
CA LYS A 407 -8.57 -6.49 -30.28
C LYS A 407 -8.65 -7.94 -29.84
N PHE A 408 -8.95 -8.79 -30.81
CA PHE A 408 -8.95 -10.23 -30.72
C PHE A 408 -7.79 -10.79 -31.55
N THR A 409 -7.53 -12.10 -31.49
CA THR A 409 -6.45 -12.71 -32.28
C THR A 409 -6.71 -12.73 -33.78
N ASP A 410 -7.98 -12.59 -34.19
CA ASP A 410 -8.45 -12.67 -35.58
C ASP A 410 -8.93 -11.33 -36.15
N SER A 411 -9.13 -10.31 -35.31
CA SER A 411 -9.82 -9.08 -35.69
C SER A 411 -9.58 -7.91 -34.73
N VAL A 412 -9.88 -6.70 -35.19
CA VAL A 412 -9.99 -5.50 -34.37
C VAL A 412 -11.34 -4.86 -34.70
N ILE A 413 -12.15 -4.57 -33.68
CA ILE A 413 -13.52 -4.07 -33.81
C ILE A 413 -13.60 -2.73 -33.07
N ASN A 414 -14.40 -1.78 -33.57
CA ASN A 414 -14.64 -0.53 -32.84
C ASN A 414 -15.73 -0.77 -31.79
N SER A 415 -15.56 -0.20 -30.60
CA SER A 415 -16.59 -0.28 -29.56
C SER A 415 -17.92 0.34 -30.00
N SER A 416 -17.88 1.36 -30.87
CA SER A 416 -19.05 2.01 -31.47
C SER A 416 -19.88 1.12 -32.39
N ASP A 417 -19.39 -0.08 -32.72
CA ASP A 417 -20.12 -1.05 -33.53
C ASP A 417 -21.19 -1.80 -32.69
N PHE A 418 -21.21 -1.58 -31.36
CA PHE A 418 -22.18 -2.11 -30.39
C PHE A 418 -22.88 -0.98 -29.64
#